data_AF-A0A850A6X2-F1
#
_entry.id   AF-A0A850A6X2-F1
#
_cell.length_a   1.000
_cell.length_b   1.000
_cell.length_c   1.000
_cell.angle_alpha   90.00
_cell.angle_beta   90.00
_cell.angle_gamma   90.00
#
_symmetry.space_group_name_H-M   'P 1'
#
loop_
_entity.id
_entity.type
_entity.pdbx_description
1 polymer ?
#
loop_
_entity_poly.entity_id
_entity_poly.type
_entity_poly.pdbx_seq_one_letter_code
_entity_poly.pdbx_strand_id
1 'polypeptide(L)'
;MENTFEPKICGIFCNWCTYMAADLAGVSRMHYAANLRIARVMCSGRVHPEFVLWAFKNGADGVLIGGCHPGDCHYIEGNYKALRRYLLLKRVLKQFGIDERRLRLEWISGSEADRLKKVVNEFTEELRALGPLGLKDKLPDVVAGEDSHKLPETSPLEEETSFRIG
;
A
#
# COMPACT_ATOMS: atom_id res chain seq x y z
N MET A 1 21.36 11.98 -18.13
CA MET A 1 21.06 11.74 -16.70
C MET A 1 19.95 10.71 -16.69
N GLU A 2 20.28 9.45 -16.41
CA GLU A 2 19.26 8.41 -16.26
C GLU A 2 18.32 8.81 -15.12
N ASN A 3 17.04 8.89 -15.41
CA ASN A 3 16.02 9.26 -14.44
C ASN A 3 15.93 8.12 -13.42
N THR A 4 16.70 8.21 -12.34
CA THR A 4 16.78 7.15 -11.33
C THR A 4 15.42 7.04 -10.67
N PHE A 5 14.75 5.90 -10.87
CA PHE A 5 13.41 5.66 -10.36
C PHE A 5 13.42 5.70 -8.83
N GLU A 6 12.58 6.58 -8.27
CA GLU A 6 12.35 6.69 -6.83
C GLU A 6 10.93 6.22 -6.49
N PRO A 7 10.76 5.10 -5.78
CA PRO A 7 9.45 4.52 -5.53
C PRO A 7 8.63 5.38 -4.57
N LYS A 8 7.31 5.42 -4.77
CA LYS A 8 6.38 6.10 -3.85
C LYS A 8 5.78 5.09 -2.88
N ILE A 9 6.00 5.27 -1.57
CA ILE A 9 5.50 4.36 -0.54
C ILE A 9 4.35 5.01 0.24
N CYS A 10 3.19 4.34 0.25
CA CYS A 10 2.09 4.69 1.14
C CYS A 10 2.19 3.85 2.43
N GLY A 11 2.50 4.50 3.55
CA GLY A 11 2.47 3.88 4.87
C GLY A 11 1.09 4.01 5.52
N ILE A 12 0.52 2.93 6.04
CA ILE A 12 -0.72 2.97 6.83
C ILE A 12 -0.42 2.50 8.25
N PHE A 13 -0.23 3.45 9.17
CA PHE A 13 0.35 3.16 10.48
C PHE A 13 -0.66 3.28 11.61
N CYS A 14 -0.64 2.28 12.48
CA CYS A 14 -1.34 2.30 13.76
C CYS A 14 -0.80 3.41 14.67
N ASN A 15 -1.71 4.21 15.22
CA ASN A 15 -1.42 5.33 16.10
C ASN A 15 -0.56 4.93 17.31
N TRP A 16 -0.91 3.82 17.97
CA TRP A 16 -0.35 3.47 19.29
C TRP A 16 1.05 2.87 19.30
N CYS A 17 1.58 2.46 18.14
CA CYS A 17 2.90 1.82 18.08
C CYS A 17 3.68 2.32 16.87
N THR A 18 3.35 1.88 15.66
CA THR A 18 4.19 2.19 14.49
C THR A 18 4.24 3.67 14.15
N TYR A 19 3.15 4.42 14.37
CA TYR A 19 3.16 5.88 14.22
C TYR A 19 4.05 6.53 15.28
N MET A 20 3.99 6.06 16.54
CA MET A 20 4.90 6.53 17.60
C MET A 20 6.36 6.22 17.31
N ALA A 21 6.68 5.08 16.69
CA ALA A 21 8.05 4.81 16.22
C ALA A 21 8.50 5.80 15.14
N ALA A 22 7.59 6.26 14.27
CA ALA A 22 7.89 7.29 13.28
C ALA A 22 8.15 8.64 13.96
N ASP A 23 7.35 9.00 14.96
CA ASP A 23 7.57 10.20 15.77
C ASP A 23 8.91 10.12 16.52
N LEU A 24 9.22 8.98 17.12
CA LEU A 24 10.49 8.74 17.81
C LEU A 24 11.69 8.81 16.87
N ALA A 25 11.57 8.28 15.65
CA ALA A 25 12.60 8.40 14.62
C ALA A 25 12.83 9.87 14.26
N GLY A 26 11.77 10.67 14.16
CA GLY A 26 11.84 12.12 13.91
C GLY A 26 12.52 12.88 15.05
N VAL A 27 12.09 12.67 16.29
CA VAL A 27 12.70 13.30 17.48
C VAL A 27 14.17 12.91 17.65
N SER A 28 14.51 11.66 17.32
CA SER A 28 15.88 11.14 17.36
C SER A 28 16.72 11.54 16.15
N ARG A 29 16.18 12.35 15.23
CA ARG A 29 16.85 12.80 13.99
C ARG A 29 17.41 11.64 13.16
N MET A 30 16.70 10.52 13.13
CA MET A 30 17.08 9.36 12.35
C MET A 30 16.80 9.60 10.86
N HIS A 31 17.84 9.55 10.04
CA HIS A 31 17.70 9.59 8.59
C HIS A 31 17.36 8.21 8.01
N TYR A 32 16.35 8.16 7.16
CA TYR A 32 15.92 7.03 6.34
C TYR A 32 15.34 7.55 5.01
N ALA A 33 15.06 6.66 4.07
CA ALA A 33 14.56 7.00 2.74
C ALA A 33 13.32 7.90 2.77
N ALA A 34 13.33 9.00 2.00
CA ALA A 34 12.29 10.03 1.98
C ALA A 34 11.03 9.64 1.16
N ASN A 35 10.88 8.35 0.85
CA ASN A 35 9.88 7.80 -0.06
C ASN A 35 8.54 7.49 0.64
N LEU A 36 8.55 7.43 1.98
CA LEU A 36 7.40 7.06 2.81
C LEU A 36 6.49 8.26 3.10
N ARG A 37 5.20 8.11 2.80
CA ARG A 37 4.13 9.03 3.23
C ARG A 37 3.14 8.29 4.11
N ILE A 38 2.95 8.77 5.34
CA ILE A 38 2.21 8.06 6.37
C ILE A 38 0.77 8.56 6.44
N ALA A 39 -0.19 7.65 6.22
CA ALA A 39 -1.58 7.79 6.61
C ALA A 39 -1.78 7.16 8.00
N ARG A 40 -2.21 7.96 8.97
CA ARG A 40 -2.43 7.51 10.34
C ARG A 40 -3.81 6.89 10.50
N VAL A 41 -3.88 5.73 11.15
CA VAL A 41 -5.12 5.09 11.59
C VAL A 41 -5.02 4.70 13.07
N MET A 42 -6.15 4.59 13.77
CA MET A 42 -6.10 4.23 15.20
C MET A 42 -5.56 2.81 15.43
N CYS A 43 -5.83 1.87 14.52
CA CYS A 43 -5.41 0.48 14.64
C CYS A 43 -5.11 -0.09 13.25
N SER A 44 -4.15 -1.00 13.14
CA SER A 44 -3.94 -1.79 11.92
C SER A 44 -5.18 -2.60 11.53
N GLY A 45 -6.04 -2.97 12.50
CA GLY A 45 -7.33 -3.61 12.22
C GLY A 45 -8.31 -2.74 11.41
N ARG A 46 -8.09 -1.42 11.36
CA ARG A 46 -8.87 -0.51 10.51
C ARG A 46 -8.49 -0.60 9.03
N VAL A 47 -7.31 -1.14 8.74
CA VAL A 47 -6.81 -1.29 7.36
C VAL A 47 -7.71 -2.28 6.62
N HIS A 48 -8.46 -1.73 5.69
CA HIS A 48 -9.31 -2.48 4.77
C HIS A 48 -8.55 -2.70 3.45
N PRO A 49 -8.73 -3.82 2.75
CA PRO A 49 -8.08 -4.07 1.46
C PRO A 49 -8.26 -2.94 0.44
N GLU A 50 -9.41 -2.27 0.48
CA GLU A 50 -9.72 -1.12 -0.38
C GLU A 50 -8.73 0.04 -0.22
N PHE A 51 -8.20 0.30 0.99
CA PHE A 51 -7.20 1.36 1.19
C PHE A 51 -5.90 1.05 0.46
N VAL A 52 -5.51 -0.23 0.44
CA VAL A 52 -4.31 -0.70 -0.26
C VAL A 52 -4.50 -0.59 -1.77
N LEU A 53 -5.65 -1.06 -2.28
CA LEU A 53 -5.97 -0.97 -3.71
C LEU A 53 -6.09 0.49 -4.17
N TRP A 54 -6.70 1.35 -3.36
CA TRP A 54 -6.79 2.77 -3.62
C TRP A 54 -5.40 3.42 -3.67
N ALA A 55 -4.49 3.06 -2.76
CA ALA A 55 -3.11 3.56 -2.80
C ALA A 55 -2.40 3.15 -4.10
N PHE A 56 -2.49 1.88 -4.53
CA PHE A 56 -1.92 1.45 -5.80
C PHE A 56 -2.54 2.16 -7.01
N LYS A 57 -3.88 2.28 -7.03
CA LYS A 57 -4.59 3.02 -8.08
C LYS A 57 -4.12 4.47 -8.17
N ASN A 58 -3.84 5.11 -7.03
CA ASN A 58 -3.36 6.50 -6.96
C ASN A 58 -1.84 6.65 -7.14
N GLY A 59 -1.15 5.60 -7.58
CA GLY A 59 0.24 5.66 -8.00
C GLY A 59 1.25 5.40 -6.88
N ALA A 60 0.87 4.70 -5.82
CA ALA A 60 1.84 4.10 -4.92
C ALA A 60 2.54 2.92 -5.62
N ASP A 61 3.86 2.84 -5.50
CA ASP A 61 4.65 1.70 -5.98
C ASP A 61 4.73 0.59 -4.93
N GLY A 62 4.54 0.94 -3.66
CA GLY A 62 4.41 0.02 -2.55
C GLY A 62 3.55 0.56 -1.41
N VAL A 63 2.96 -0.36 -0.64
CA VAL A 63 2.15 -0.08 0.53
C VAL A 63 2.73 -0.79 1.75
N LEU A 64 3.03 -0.02 2.79
CA LEU A 64 3.59 -0.52 4.06
C LEU A 64 2.55 -0.37 5.18
N ILE A 65 2.07 -1.49 5.71
CA ILE A 65 1.15 -1.51 6.86
C ILE A 65 1.96 -1.67 8.14
N GLY A 66 1.74 -0.77 9.09
CA GLY A 66 2.41 -0.78 10.40
C GLY A 66 1.43 -1.06 11.54
N GLY A 67 1.69 -2.08 12.35
CA GLY A 67 0.88 -2.40 13.53
C GLY A 67 1.68 -2.68 14.80
N CYS A 68 0.97 -2.77 15.92
CA CYS A 68 1.49 -3.30 17.19
C CYS A 68 1.89 -4.78 17.03
N HIS A 69 2.86 -5.24 17.81
CA HIS A 69 3.19 -6.66 17.91
C HIS A 69 1.97 -7.52 18.27
N PRO A 70 1.85 -8.74 17.71
CA PRO A 70 0.85 -9.70 18.15
C PRO A 70 0.90 -9.90 19.67
N GLY A 71 -0.23 -9.68 20.35
CA GLY A 71 -0.31 -9.68 21.82
C GLY A 71 -0.36 -8.28 22.44
N ASP A 72 0.28 -7.29 21.82
CA ASP A 72 0.41 -5.91 22.34
C ASP A 72 -0.56 -4.93 21.68
N CYS A 73 -1.62 -5.43 21.02
CA CYS A 73 -2.57 -4.56 20.36
C CYS A 73 -3.34 -3.74 21.38
N HIS A 74 -3.35 -2.41 21.22
CA HIS A 74 -4.15 -1.53 22.07
C HIS A 74 -5.65 -1.87 22.04
N TYR A 75 -6.13 -2.40 20.91
CA TYR A 75 -7.51 -2.87 20.74
C TYR A 75 -7.62 -4.41 20.77
N ILE A 76 -6.71 -5.05 21.51
CA ILE A 76 -6.65 -6.48 21.84
C ILE A 76 -6.35 -7.37 20.62
N GLU A 77 -7.21 -7.35 19.60
CA GLU A 77 -7.14 -8.30 18.47
C GLU A 77 -7.09 -7.66 17.08
N GLY A 78 -7.05 -6.32 17.00
CA GLY A 78 -7.12 -5.60 15.73
C GLY A 78 -6.03 -6.01 14.75
N ASN A 79 -4.80 -6.23 15.23
CA ASN A 79 -3.67 -6.67 14.42
C ASN A 79 -3.82 -8.11 13.89
N TYR A 80 -4.41 -9.04 14.64
CA TYR A 80 -4.69 -10.39 14.13
C TYR A 80 -5.69 -10.38 12.97
N LYS A 81 -6.71 -9.51 13.03
CA LYS A 81 -7.64 -9.30 11.92
C LYS A 81 -6.91 -8.72 10.70
N ALA A 82 -6.01 -7.76 10.91
CA ALA A 82 -5.18 -7.19 9.85
C ALA A 82 -4.28 -8.25 9.19
N LEU A 83 -3.63 -9.13 9.98
CA LEU A 83 -2.79 -10.21 9.47
C LEU A 83 -3.56 -11.15 8.53
N ARG A 84 -4.75 -11.59 8.93
CA ARG A 84 -5.58 -12.46 8.09
C ARG A 84 -5.96 -11.80 6.76
N ARG A 85 -6.37 -10.53 6.80
CA ARG A 85 -6.70 -9.76 5.58
C ARG A 85 -5.47 -9.54 4.69
N TYR A 86 -4.32 -9.24 5.28
CA TYR A 86 -3.05 -9.05 4.58
C TYR A 86 -2.67 -10.31 3.78
N LEU A 87 -2.70 -11.48 4.42
CA LEU A 87 -2.35 -12.74 3.76
C LEU A 87 -3.27 -13.07 2.58
N LEU A 88 -4.57 -12.81 2.72
CA LEU A 88 -5.53 -12.98 1.62
C LEU A 88 -5.27 -11.96 0.51
N LEU A 89 -5.05 -10.69 0.87
CA LEU A 89 -4.81 -9.62 -0.09
C LEU A 89 -3.55 -9.85 -0.93
N LYS A 90 -2.46 -10.39 -0.35
CA LYS A 90 -1.27 -10.77 -1.14
C LYS A 90 -1.60 -11.73 -2.29
N ARG A 91 -2.43 -12.75 -2.02
CA ARG A 91 -2.86 -13.72 -3.04
C ARG A 91 -3.71 -13.06 -4.12
N VAL A 92 -4.62 -12.19 -3.71
CA VAL A 92 -5.46 -11.42 -4.62
C VAL A 92 -4.60 -10.52 -5.52
N LEU A 93 -3.67 -9.75 -4.96
CA LEU A 93 -2.76 -8.88 -5.73
C LEU A 93 -1.99 -9.65 -6.80
N LYS A 94 -1.48 -10.84 -6.45
CA LYS A 94 -0.80 -11.72 -7.40
C LYS A 94 -1.70 -12.13 -8.57
N GLN A 95 -2.98 -12.40 -8.33
CA GLN A 95 -3.95 -12.73 -9.38
C GLN A 95 -4.23 -11.53 -10.32
N PHE A 96 -4.12 -10.31 -9.81
CA PHE A 96 -4.22 -9.07 -10.59
C PHE A 96 -2.90 -8.65 -11.25
N GLY A 97 -1.86 -9.49 -11.21
CA GLY A 97 -0.55 -9.19 -11.82
C GLY A 97 0.27 -8.16 -11.05
N ILE A 98 -0.10 -7.84 -9.81
CA ILE A 98 0.68 -6.96 -8.93
C ILE A 98 1.63 -7.84 -8.12
N ASP A 99 2.94 -7.57 -8.19
CA ASP A 99 3.94 -8.30 -7.40
C ASP A 99 3.62 -8.16 -5.91
N GLU A 100 3.44 -9.30 -5.24
CA GLU A 100 3.03 -9.37 -3.85
C GLU A 100 4.04 -8.73 -2.88
N ARG A 101 5.30 -8.55 -3.31
CA ARG A 101 6.33 -7.82 -2.57
C ARG A 101 6.02 -6.33 -2.43
N ARG A 102 5.16 -5.77 -3.28
CA ARG A 102 4.70 -4.37 -3.18
C ARG A 102 3.78 -4.11 -1.99
N LEU A 103 3.32 -5.14 -1.28
CA LEU A 103 2.54 -5.02 -0.06
C LEU A 103 3.27 -5.66 1.12
N ARG A 104 3.70 -4.83 2.08
CA ARG A 104 4.45 -5.26 3.26
C ARG A 104 3.68 -4.94 4.54
N LEU A 105 3.69 -5.88 5.48
CA LEU A 105 3.11 -5.72 6.82
C LEU A 105 4.23 -5.91 7.84
N GLU A 106 4.39 -4.95 8.74
CA GLU A 106 5.42 -4.97 9.77
C GLU A 106 4.83 -4.67 11.15
N TRP A 107 5.37 -5.38 12.13
CA TRP A 107 5.04 -5.19 13.54
C TRP A 107 6.15 -4.40 14.21
N ILE A 108 5.82 -3.18 14.61
CA ILE A 108 6.79 -2.19 15.11
C ILE A 108 6.14 -1.51 16.31
N SER A 109 6.70 -1.73 17.50
CA SER A 109 6.33 -1.06 18.75
C SER A 109 6.72 0.41 18.73
N GLY A 110 6.16 1.20 19.66
CA GLY A 110 6.46 2.65 19.74
C GLY A 110 7.92 3.00 20.04
N SER A 111 8.70 2.07 20.59
CA SER A 111 10.11 2.26 20.93
C SER A 111 11.09 1.77 19.85
N GLU A 112 10.61 1.12 18.79
CA GLU A 112 11.43 0.49 17.75
C GLU A 112 11.65 1.43 16.52
N ALA A 113 12.13 2.65 16.77
CA ALA A 113 12.42 3.62 15.71
C ALA A 113 13.54 3.16 14.75
N ASP A 114 14.55 2.47 15.29
CA ASP A 114 15.64 1.85 14.55
C ASP A 114 15.14 0.78 13.57
N ARG A 115 14.19 -0.05 14.03
CA ARG A 115 13.53 -1.05 13.20
C ARG A 115 12.72 -0.40 12.08
N LEU A 116 11.95 0.65 12.38
CA LEU A 116 11.19 1.37 11.37
C LEU A 116 12.12 1.91 10.27
N LYS A 117 13.22 2.57 10.65
CA LYS A 117 14.24 3.05 9.71
C LYS A 117 14.74 1.92 8.81
N LYS A 118 15.11 0.78 9.40
CA LYS A 118 15.61 -0.38 8.67
C LYS A 118 14.57 -0.89 7.66
N VAL A 119 13.34 -1.10 8.11
CA VAL A 119 12.21 -1.55 7.27
C VAL A 119 11.97 -0.62 6.10
N VAL A 120 11.93 0.70 6.33
CA VAL A 120 11.65 1.68 5.27
C VAL A 120 12.76 1.68 4.21
N ASN A 121 14.02 1.63 4.63
CA ASN A 121 15.15 1.54 3.70
C ASN A 121 15.11 0.25 2.89
N GLU A 122 14.98 -0.90 3.56
CA GLU A 122 14.89 -2.21 2.88
C GLU A 122 13.75 -2.26 1.87
N PHE A 123 12.58 -1.77 2.27
CA PHE A 123 11.41 -1.76 1.40
C PHE A 123 11.59 -0.80 0.23
N THR A 124 12.28 0.33 0.43
CA THR A 124 12.62 1.25 -0.66
C THR A 124 13.53 0.59 -1.69
N GLU A 125 14.59 -0.10 -1.24
CA GLU A 125 15.49 -0.83 -2.15
C GLU A 125 14.78 -1.96 -2.89
N GLU A 126 13.93 -2.71 -2.19
CA GLU A 126 13.12 -3.78 -2.78
C GLU A 126 12.20 -3.24 -3.90
N LEU A 127 11.51 -2.13 -3.65
CA LEU A 127 10.66 -1.49 -4.66
C LEU A 127 11.47 -0.89 -5.80
N ARG A 128 12.66 -0.33 -5.53
CA ARG A 128 13.55 0.18 -6.58
C ARG A 128 13.98 -0.94 -7.53
N ALA A 129 14.30 -2.12 -7.01
CA ALA A 129 14.61 -3.31 -7.81
C ALA A 129 13.42 -3.84 -8.62
N LEU A 130 12.19 -3.66 -8.13
CA LEU A 130 10.95 -4.00 -8.85
C LEU A 130 10.58 -3.01 -9.97
N GLY A 131 11.10 -1.79 -9.90
CA GLY A 131 10.73 -0.70 -10.81
C GLY A 131 9.34 -0.11 -10.55
N PRO A 132 8.90 0.86 -11.37
CA PRO A 132 7.60 1.51 -11.22
C PRO A 132 6.45 0.54 -11.45
N LEU A 133 5.37 0.68 -10.66
CA LEU A 133 4.15 -0.10 -10.88
C LEU A 133 3.34 0.42 -12.09
N GLY A 134 3.25 1.74 -12.23
CA GLY A 134 2.58 2.41 -13.36
C GLY A 134 1.07 2.11 -13.47
N LEU A 135 0.40 1.73 -12.37
CA LEU A 135 -1.01 1.36 -12.42
C LEU A 135 -1.94 2.57 -12.64
N LYS A 136 -1.59 3.72 -12.08
CA LYS A 136 -2.36 4.97 -12.23
C LYS A 136 -2.50 5.37 -13.70
N ASP A 137 -1.44 5.20 -14.48
CA ASP A 137 -1.43 5.58 -15.90
C ASP A 137 -2.26 4.62 -16.77
N LYS A 138 -2.59 3.43 -16.25
CA LYS A 138 -3.34 2.37 -16.96
C LYS A 138 -4.83 2.35 -16.64
N LEU A 139 -5.28 3.04 -15.58
CA LEU A 139 -6.67 3.02 -15.14
C LEU A 139 -7.31 4.39 -15.33
N PRO A 140 -8.53 4.47 -15.90
CA PRO A 140 -9.25 5.73 -16.01
C PRO A 140 -9.60 6.27 -14.62
N ASP A 141 -9.49 7.59 -14.45
CA ASP A 141 -9.82 8.27 -13.21
C ASP A 141 -11.34 8.38 -13.06
N VAL A 142 -11.98 7.32 -12.58
CA VAL A 142 -13.44 7.28 -12.33
C VAL A 142 -13.92 8.26 -11.25
N VAL A 143 -13.00 8.98 -10.60
CA VAL A 143 -13.32 10.00 -9.56
C VAL A 143 -13.31 11.42 -10.13
N ALA A 144 -12.86 11.62 -11.37
CA ALA A 144 -12.88 12.90 -12.08
C ALA A 144 -14.15 13.09 -12.92
N GLY A 145 -15.30 12.64 -12.39
CA GLY A 145 -16.61 12.80 -13.02
C GLY A 145 -17.49 13.72 -12.19
N GLU A 146 -17.45 15.01 -12.46
CA GLU A 146 -18.69 15.78 -12.49
C GLU A 146 -19.50 15.22 -13.66
N ASP A 147 -20.29 14.17 -13.39
CA ASP A 147 -21.49 13.74 -14.15
C ASP A 147 -21.88 12.34 -13.68
N SER A 148 -22.67 12.30 -12.61
CA SER A 148 -23.10 11.08 -11.93
C SER A 148 -24.09 10.20 -12.71
N HIS A 149 -24.34 10.42 -14.01
CA HIS A 149 -25.49 9.82 -14.71
C HIS A 149 -25.24 9.34 -16.15
N LYS A 150 -24.02 8.95 -16.54
CA LYS A 150 -23.84 8.12 -17.75
C LYS A 150 -22.78 7.05 -17.52
N LEU A 151 -23.23 5.80 -17.44
CA LEU A 151 -22.36 4.64 -17.67
C LEU A 151 -21.71 4.81 -19.06
N PRO A 152 -20.43 4.46 -19.25
CA PRO A 152 -19.86 4.40 -20.58
C PRO A 152 -20.65 3.36 -21.38
N GLU A 153 -21.34 3.82 -22.42
CA GLU A 153 -21.96 2.94 -23.40
C GLU A 153 -20.83 2.25 -24.15
N THR A 154 -20.80 0.92 -24.04
CA THR A 154 -19.91 -0.05 -24.70
C THR A 154 -18.52 -0.21 -24.08
N SER A 155 -18.25 -1.44 -23.62
CA SER A 155 -16.92 -1.88 -23.24
C SER A 155 -16.17 -2.36 -24.48
N PRO A 156 -14.83 -2.24 -24.55
CA PRO A 156 -14.02 -2.73 -25.67
C PRO A 156 -14.16 -4.25 -25.95
N LEU A 157 -14.81 -5.00 -25.06
CA LEU A 157 -15.03 -6.44 -25.21
C LEU A 157 -16.21 -6.79 -26.14
N GLU A 158 -16.99 -5.81 -26.61
CA GLU A 158 -18.10 -6.06 -27.55
C GLU A 158 -17.64 -6.12 -29.01
N GLU A 159 -16.49 -5.55 -29.38
CA GLU A 159 -15.98 -5.57 -30.76
C GLU A 159 -15.33 -6.91 -31.16
N GLU A 160 -14.90 -7.75 -30.21
CA GLU A 160 -14.21 -9.01 -30.50
C GLU A 160 -15.14 -10.23 -30.69
N THR A 161 -16.46 -10.07 -30.49
CA THR A 161 -17.41 -11.20 -30.61
C THR A 161 -18.01 -11.40 -32.01
N SER A 162 -17.59 -10.62 -33.01
CA SER A 162 -17.92 -10.88 -34.42
C SER A 162 -17.02 -11.98 -35.04
N PHE A 163 -16.85 -13.10 -34.34
CA PHE A 163 -16.29 -14.30 -34.96
C PHE A 163 -17.42 -15.01 -35.71
N ARG A 164 -17.38 -14.85 -37.03
CA ARG A 164 -18.31 -15.44 -38.01
C ARG A 164 -18.47 -16.93 -37.79
N ILE A 165 -19.66 -17.36 -37.39
CA ILE A 165 -20.11 -18.73 -37.56
C ILE A 165 -20.80 -18.77 -38.92
N GLY A 166 -20.09 -19.30 -39.91
CA GLY A 166 -20.67 -19.76 -41.17
C GLY A 166 -21.22 -21.16 -41.03
#